data_AF-A0A925NKC1-F1
#
_entry.id   AF-A0A925NKC1-F1
#
_cell.length_a   1.000
_cell.length_b   1.000
_cell.length_c   1.000
_cell.angle_alpha   90.00
_cell.angle_beta   90.00
_cell.angle_gamma   90.00
#
_symmetry.space_group_name_H-M   'P 1'
#
loop_
_entity.id
_entity.type
_entity.pdbx_description
1 polymer ?
#
loop_
_entity_poly.entity_id
_entity_poly.type
_entity_poly.pdbx_seq_one_letter_code
_entity_poly.pdbx_strand_id
1 'polypeptide(L)'
;MLESGSGFGNGGRPPGQMRRLRSERGNMIVLVMAILMGILMLILGFSLSFVRLLGTSQEQKTAIEAAALAAARDVGRIVVEDPNFGFISISDAAPSTPNTKADDGYSMPVTGINTLLATIRLDLIIASTLSDTTMQTLAENDYNNAMAAKDFLVQSLEQAITPGGGGSPRDVDGNLVNPYQSAVEAYNQNVIRMAGGASRLVNGSMRLQLGCTTPSITATPVPMPVTDAAINPAQMTQSYYNSYTNIPFGGRNFVFAGIGKDIKLVDLKNFSLDPGGLPYVIPTVLKVEADQLLQSAGAGGTNVVHSIACAQPAAVHDPRPAPGAMTLRYPNGRVAEILRPIDYLTNGSLISETMDLKTSTGGDSPPTGSGTVVPATVPPWGSSMPMPTSVSVGMYDWLRRAGTKPNIRALQLMLNTPFSSGITNTVGGANVYTWNPNGTIKYVQVTGLAPSAITVSELQGRAVSQTLFSSSNGNNYSIQATDSSRQPGRMRGGRHGGEPLTDAVVNSAAAMTGMTIGGAPDDFGSDIASLGILLLFVGMSSGLFIAGVNRNSKAIKNIAVFVMFTGATVSSLGLLTACGGGGAPPPIVVTTSVTGPRMNRPTYTQNGLVVDISFIRQ
;
A
#
# COMPACT_ATOMS: atom_id res chain seq x y z
N MET A 1 1.48 -118.35 11.91
CA MET A 1 1.60 -117.71 13.23
C MET A 1 0.23 -117.15 13.53
N LEU A 2 -0.62 -117.92 14.23
CA LEU A 2 -0.83 -117.84 15.69
C LEU A 2 -1.30 -116.41 16.05
N GLU A 3 -2.47 -116.16 16.62
CA GLU A 3 -3.38 -116.97 17.42
C GLU A 3 -4.63 -116.12 17.74
N SER A 4 -5.78 -116.78 18.03
CA SER A 4 -6.77 -116.44 19.09
C SER A 4 -7.51 -115.08 19.05
N GLY A 5 -8.83 -114.95 19.18
CA GLY A 5 -9.90 -115.86 19.57
C GLY A 5 -11.24 -115.10 19.70
N SER A 6 -12.34 -115.72 19.24
CA SER A 6 -13.62 -115.97 19.97
C SER A 6 -14.23 -114.87 20.85
N GLY A 7 -15.54 -114.60 20.84
CA GLY A 7 -16.69 -115.25 20.23
C GLY A 7 -18.01 -114.56 20.64
N PHE A 8 -19.14 -115.14 20.19
CA PHE A 8 -20.52 -115.15 20.74
C PHE A 8 -21.11 -113.85 21.34
N GLY A 9 -22.35 -113.42 21.08
CA GLY A 9 -23.52 -114.01 20.44
C GLY A 9 -24.78 -113.28 20.95
N ASN A 10 -25.74 -113.10 20.03
CA ASN A 10 -27.21 -113.13 20.21
C ASN A 10 -27.96 -112.16 21.16
N GLY A 11 -29.01 -111.52 20.62
CA GLY A 11 -30.30 -111.40 21.32
C GLY A 11 -30.87 -110.01 21.68
N GLY A 12 -31.55 -109.37 20.72
CA GLY A 12 -32.90 -108.76 20.83
C GLY A 12 -33.28 -107.76 21.95
N ARG A 13 -33.70 -106.55 21.54
CA ARG A 13 -35.03 -105.90 21.77
C ARG A 13 -34.98 -104.36 21.50
N PRO A 14 -36.10 -103.71 21.16
CA PRO A 14 -36.14 -102.52 20.31
C PRO A 14 -36.01 -101.21 21.09
N PRO A 15 -35.39 -100.15 20.55
CA PRO A 15 -35.46 -98.83 21.17
C PRO A 15 -36.78 -98.15 20.78
N GLY A 16 -37.56 -97.84 21.82
CA GLY A 16 -38.76 -97.03 21.75
C GLY A 16 -38.50 -95.65 21.14
N GLN A 17 -39.47 -95.23 20.34
CA GLN A 17 -39.59 -93.89 19.78
C GLN A 17 -39.63 -92.83 20.90
N MET A 18 -38.51 -92.17 21.17
CA MET A 18 -38.55 -90.81 21.70
C MET A 18 -38.52 -89.84 20.52
N ARG A 19 -39.70 -89.33 20.17
CA ARG A 19 -39.87 -88.12 19.35
C ARG A 19 -39.09 -86.99 20.02
N ARG A 20 -37.87 -86.73 19.55
CA ARG A 20 -37.25 -85.40 19.68
C ARG A 20 -38.12 -84.44 18.90
N LEU A 21 -38.93 -83.64 19.61
CA LEU A 21 -39.41 -82.37 19.11
C LEU A 21 -38.17 -81.51 18.84
N ARG A 22 -37.61 -81.63 17.63
CA ARG A 22 -36.68 -80.64 17.09
C ARG A 22 -37.44 -79.33 17.07
N SER A 23 -36.99 -78.36 17.86
CA SER A 23 -37.51 -77.01 17.76
C SER A 23 -37.22 -76.50 16.35
N GLU A 24 -38.27 -76.31 15.54
CA GLU A 24 -38.21 -75.71 14.21
C GLU A 24 -37.82 -74.21 14.23
N ARG A 25 -37.20 -73.72 15.31
CA ARG A 25 -36.82 -72.32 15.52
C ARG A 25 -35.32 -72.04 15.30
N GLY A 26 -34.50 -73.05 15.02
CA GLY A 26 -33.05 -72.90 14.84
C GLY A 26 -32.61 -72.24 13.53
N ASN A 27 -33.43 -72.30 12.48
CA ASN A 27 -33.03 -71.80 11.14
C ASN A 27 -33.32 -70.29 10.94
N MET A 28 -34.20 -69.71 11.76
CA MET A 28 -34.55 -68.28 11.70
C MET A 28 -33.40 -67.36 12.14
N ILE A 29 -32.63 -67.74 13.17
CA ILE A 29 -31.51 -66.93 13.66
C ILE A 29 -30.38 -66.85 12.63
N VAL A 30 -30.09 -67.97 11.93
CA VAL A 30 -29.06 -68.01 10.89
C VAL A 30 -29.45 -67.15 9.69
N LEU A 31 -30.72 -67.19 9.28
CA LEU A 31 -31.25 -66.33 8.21
C LEU A 31 -31.17 -64.84 8.58
N VAL A 32 -31.57 -64.47 9.80
CA VAL A 32 -31.51 -63.08 10.28
C VAL A 32 -30.07 -62.58 10.34
N MET A 33 -29.12 -63.40 10.82
CA MET A 33 -27.70 -63.04 10.82
C MET A 33 -27.12 -62.88 9.41
N ALA A 34 -27.51 -63.75 8.47
CA ALA A 34 -27.06 -63.64 7.08
C ALA A 34 -27.60 -62.36 6.40
N ILE A 35 -28.87 -62.01 6.63
CA ILE A 35 -29.47 -60.77 6.12
C ILE A 35 -28.78 -59.55 6.74
N LEU A 36 -28.56 -59.54 8.06
CA LEU A 36 -27.85 -58.46 8.74
C LEU A 36 -26.41 -58.29 8.25
N MET A 37 -25.66 -59.38 8.06
CA MET A 37 -24.33 -59.35 7.45
C MET A 37 -24.37 -58.82 6.01
N GLY A 38 -25.36 -59.22 5.21
CA GLY A 38 -25.55 -58.70 3.85
C GLY A 38 -25.84 -57.20 3.82
N ILE A 39 -26.74 -56.72 4.69
CA ILE A 39 -27.05 -55.30 4.84
C ILE A 39 -25.82 -54.53 5.33
N LEU A 40 -25.09 -55.08 6.31
CA LEU A 40 -23.86 -54.47 6.84
C LEU A 40 -22.80 -54.32 5.73
N MET A 41 -22.59 -55.36 4.92
CA MET A 41 -21.68 -55.31 3.77
C MET A 41 -22.09 -54.26 2.74
N LEU A 42 -23.39 -54.13 2.45
CA LEU A 42 -23.91 -53.08 1.55
C LEU A 42 -23.68 -51.68 2.13
N ILE A 43 -23.93 -51.47 3.42
CA ILE A 43 -23.70 -50.18 4.09
C ILE A 43 -22.21 -49.85 4.12
N LEU A 44 -21.33 -50.82 4.39
CA LEU A 44 -19.87 -50.63 4.36
C LEU A 44 -19.37 -50.30 2.95
N GLY A 45 -19.89 -50.98 1.93
CA GLY A 45 -19.58 -50.68 0.53
C GLY A 45 -20.05 -49.27 0.11
N PHE A 46 -21.26 -48.89 0.50
CA PHE A 46 -21.79 -47.54 0.25
C PHE A 46 -20.99 -46.46 0.98
N SER A 47 -20.71 -46.64 2.27
CA SER A 47 -19.95 -45.67 3.07
C SER A 47 -18.52 -45.48 2.56
N LEU A 48 -17.82 -46.54 2.15
CA LEU A 48 -16.51 -46.42 1.50
C LEU A 48 -16.60 -45.64 0.19
N SER A 49 -17.61 -45.92 -0.63
CA SER A 49 -17.82 -45.23 -1.91
C SER A 49 -18.17 -43.75 -1.71
N PHE A 50 -18.99 -43.45 -0.71
CA PHE A 50 -19.39 -42.09 -0.33
C PHE A 50 -18.22 -41.28 0.22
N VAL A 51 -17.41 -41.86 1.12
CA VAL A 51 -16.19 -41.21 1.65
C VAL A 51 -15.20 -40.93 0.52
N ARG A 52 -15.04 -41.84 -0.43
CA ARG A 52 -14.20 -41.61 -1.63
C ARG A 52 -14.73 -40.46 -2.48
N LEU A 53 -16.04 -40.42 -2.74
CA LEU A 53 -16.67 -39.34 -3.51
C LEU A 53 -16.48 -37.98 -2.82
N LEU A 54 -16.77 -37.90 -1.52
CA LEU A 54 -16.57 -36.68 -0.73
C LEU A 54 -15.10 -36.27 -0.68
N GLY A 55 -14.19 -37.23 -0.48
CA GLY A 55 -12.75 -36.99 -0.50
C GLY A 55 -12.30 -36.37 -1.82
N THR A 56 -12.67 -37.00 -2.94
CA THR A 56 -12.32 -36.46 -4.28
C THR A 56 -12.89 -35.07 -4.50
N SER A 57 -14.13 -34.80 -4.09
CA SER A 57 -14.75 -33.47 -4.24
C SER A 57 -14.02 -32.38 -3.44
N GLN A 58 -13.63 -32.67 -2.19
CA GLN A 58 -12.87 -31.74 -1.36
C GLN A 58 -11.45 -31.50 -1.91
N GLU A 59 -10.82 -32.52 -2.49
CA GLU A 59 -9.53 -32.38 -3.18
C GLU A 59 -9.64 -31.40 -4.36
N GLN A 60 -10.67 -31.52 -5.23
CA GLN A 60 -10.82 -30.61 -6.38
C GLN A 60 -11.06 -29.18 -5.93
N LYS A 61 -11.92 -29.01 -4.91
CA LYS A 61 -12.23 -27.70 -4.34
C LYS A 61 -10.96 -27.03 -3.79
N THR A 62 -10.16 -27.76 -3.04
CA THR A 62 -8.90 -27.26 -2.49
C THR A 62 -7.90 -26.91 -3.61
N ALA A 63 -7.81 -27.75 -4.65
CA ALA A 63 -6.90 -27.52 -5.77
C ALA A 63 -7.28 -26.28 -6.60
N ILE A 64 -8.57 -26.06 -6.89
CA ILE A 64 -9.02 -24.88 -7.63
C ILE A 64 -8.92 -23.60 -6.78
N GLU A 65 -9.17 -23.69 -5.48
CA GLU A 65 -8.99 -22.58 -4.55
C GLU A 65 -7.52 -22.16 -4.45
N ALA A 66 -6.60 -23.13 -4.35
CA ALA A 66 -5.16 -22.87 -4.39
C ALA A 66 -4.71 -22.22 -5.71
N ALA A 67 -5.24 -22.69 -6.83
CA ALA A 67 -4.98 -22.10 -8.16
C ALA A 67 -5.45 -20.64 -8.23
N ALA A 68 -6.66 -20.34 -7.74
CA ALA A 68 -7.19 -18.99 -7.70
C ALA A 68 -6.35 -18.07 -6.80
N LEU A 69 -5.95 -18.52 -5.61
CA LEU A 69 -5.10 -17.74 -4.70
C LEU A 69 -3.71 -17.49 -5.27
N ALA A 70 -3.09 -18.48 -5.92
CA ALA A 70 -1.78 -18.34 -6.54
C ALA A 70 -1.80 -17.32 -7.67
N ALA A 71 -2.80 -17.39 -8.56
CA ALA A 71 -2.92 -16.43 -9.63
C ALA A 71 -3.31 -15.02 -9.14
N ALA A 72 -4.19 -14.90 -8.14
CA ALA A 72 -4.49 -13.60 -7.53
C ALA A 72 -3.26 -12.96 -6.88
N ARG A 73 -2.39 -13.76 -6.24
CA ARG A 73 -1.11 -13.29 -5.70
C ARG A 73 -0.21 -12.71 -6.79
N ASP A 74 -0.12 -13.40 -7.92
CA ASP A 74 0.72 -12.98 -9.04
C ASP A 74 0.17 -11.74 -9.75
N VAL A 75 -1.13 -11.69 -10.00
CA VAL A 75 -1.81 -10.51 -10.55
C VAL A 75 -1.54 -9.27 -9.69
N GLY A 76 -1.55 -9.41 -8.35
CA GLY A 76 -1.23 -8.32 -7.42
C GLY A 76 0.21 -7.80 -7.47
N ARG A 77 1.15 -8.55 -8.08
CA ARG A 77 2.57 -8.19 -8.22
C ARG A 77 2.92 -7.55 -9.56
N ILE A 78 2.02 -7.59 -10.55
CA ILE A 78 2.28 -7.03 -11.88
C ILE A 78 2.50 -5.52 -11.76
N VAL A 79 3.61 -5.04 -12.33
CA VAL A 79 3.97 -3.63 -12.38
C VAL A 79 4.05 -3.18 -13.84
N VAL A 80 3.47 -2.02 -14.11
CA VAL A 80 3.52 -1.34 -15.40
C VAL A 80 4.10 0.06 -15.22
N GLU A 81 4.82 0.54 -16.23
CA GLU A 81 5.37 1.90 -16.23
C GLU A 81 4.47 2.81 -17.05
N ASP A 82 3.92 3.83 -16.39
CA ASP A 82 3.11 4.89 -16.98
C ASP A 82 3.93 6.18 -17.14
N PRO A 83 3.78 6.92 -18.25
CA PRO A 83 4.57 8.13 -18.51
C PRO A 83 4.25 9.31 -17.57
N ASN A 84 3.10 9.32 -16.89
CA ASN A 84 2.68 10.42 -16.03
C ASN A 84 2.83 10.11 -14.53
N PHE A 85 2.78 8.83 -14.14
CA PHE A 85 2.84 8.41 -12.73
C PHE A 85 4.04 7.52 -12.39
N GLY A 86 4.86 7.14 -13.37
CA GLY A 86 5.92 6.16 -13.18
C GLY A 86 5.37 4.76 -12.99
N PHE A 87 5.88 4.00 -12.02
CA PHE A 87 5.43 2.63 -11.82
C PHE A 87 4.07 2.56 -11.12
N ILE A 88 3.12 1.90 -11.77
CA ILE A 88 1.77 1.64 -11.26
C ILE A 88 1.51 0.14 -11.15
N SER A 89 0.67 -0.23 -10.19
CA SER A 89 0.23 -1.61 -9.98
C SER A 89 -1.14 -1.63 -9.29
N ILE A 90 -1.69 -2.82 -9.05
CA ILE A 90 -2.83 -3.02 -8.17
C ILE A 90 -2.44 -2.66 -6.73
N SER A 91 -1.23 -2.99 -6.29
CA SER A 91 -0.75 -2.74 -4.92
C SER A 91 0.42 -1.75 -4.87
N ASP A 92 0.58 -1.04 -3.75
CA ASP A 92 1.78 -0.23 -3.53
C ASP A 92 2.99 -1.15 -3.30
N ALA A 93 4.19 -0.69 -3.68
CA ALA A 93 5.43 -1.35 -3.31
C ALA A 93 6.54 -0.34 -3.00
N ALA A 94 7.37 -0.67 -2.01
CA ALA A 94 8.53 0.14 -1.68
C ALA A 94 9.57 0.17 -2.82
N PRO A 95 10.28 1.30 -2.98
CA PRO A 95 11.45 1.48 -3.83
C PRO A 95 12.64 0.70 -3.29
N SER A 96 12.60 -0.63 -3.45
CA SER A 96 13.61 -1.52 -2.88
C SER A 96 14.38 -2.32 -3.94
N THR A 97 13.84 -2.39 -5.14
CA THR A 97 14.27 -3.35 -6.14
C THR A 97 15.15 -2.71 -7.22
N PRO A 98 16.01 -3.49 -7.90
CA PRO A 98 16.83 -2.98 -9.00
C PRO A 98 16.00 -2.55 -10.22
N ASN A 99 14.86 -3.18 -10.47
CA ASN A 99 14.09 -2.98 -11.69
C ASN A 99 13.24 -1.70 -11.68
N THR A 100 12.94 -1.15 -10.49
CA THR A 100 12.27 0.15 -10.35
C THR A 100 13.23 1.32 -10.13
N LYS A 101 14.49 1.19 -10.56
CA LYS A 101 15.47 2.27 -10.44
C LYS A 101 15.42 3.24 -11.61
N ALA A 102 15.61 4.51 -11.31
CA ALA A 102 15.96 5.54 -12.28
C ALA A 102 17.39 5.33 -12.83
N ASP A 103 17.77 6.14 -13.82
CA ASP A 103 19.00 5.96 -14.61
C ASP A 103 20.29 6.07 -13.77
N ASP A 104 20.25 6.85 -12.69
CA ASP A 104 21.35 7.00 -11.75
C ASP A 104 21.31 6.04 -10.56
N GLY A 105 20.34 5.14 -10.53
CA GLY A 105 20.18 4.12 -9.50
C GLY A 105 19.27 4.51 -8.33
N TYR A 106 18.65 5.70 -8.34
CA TYR A 106 17.61 6.05 -7.38
C TYR A 106 16.44 5.08 -7.48
N SER A 107 16.03 4.52 -6.35
CA SER A 107 14.94 3.55 -6.32
C SER A 107 13.60 4.29 -6.31
N MET A 108 12.69 3.93 -7.21
CA MET A 108 11.38 4.57 -7.33
C MET A 108 10.27 3.65 -6.81
N PRO A 109 9.23 4.22 -6.17
CA PRO A 109 8.14 3.46 -5.60
C PRO A 109 7.20 2.95 -6.70
N VAL A 110 6.43 1.91 -6.37
CA VAL A 110 5.28 1.52 -7.17
C VAL A 110 4.02 2.03 -6.49
N THR A 111 3.19 2.74 -7.24
CA THR A 111 1.92 3.27 -6.75
C THR A 111 0.75 2.33 -7.08
N GLY A 112 0.01 1.93 -6.06
CA GLY A 112 -1.24 1.19 -6.23
C GLY A 112 -2.33 2.05 -6.87
N ILE A 113 -3.14 1.47 -7.75
CA ILE A 113 -4.19 2.20 -8.48
C ILE A 113 -5.22 2.85 -7.56
N ASN A 114 -5.59 2.18 -6.47
CA ASN A 114 -6.49 2.78 -5.48
C ASN A 114 -5.83 3.95 -4.75
N THR A 115 -4.54 3.84 -4.44
CA THR A 115 -3.75 4.90 -3.80
C THR A 115 -3.67 6.12 -4.73
N LEU A 116 -3.41 5.90 -6.02
CA LEU A 116 -3.40 6.96 -7.04
C LEU A 116 -4.73 7.72 -7.09
N LEU A 117 -5.85 6.98 -7.22
CA LEU A 117 -7.18 7.58 -7.31
C LEU A 117 -7.58 8.31 -6.02
N ALA A 118 -7.22 7.76 -4.86
CA ALA A 118 -7.49 8.40 -3.58
C ALA A 118 -6.66 9.68 -3.38
N THR A 119 -5.40 9.69 -3.83
CA THR A 119 -4.55 10.89 -3.83
C THR A 119 -5.16 12.00 -4.67
N ILE A 120 -5.51 11.71 -5.93
CA ILE A 120 -6.13 12.71 -6.82
C ILE A 120 -7.45 13.24 -6.24
N ARG A 121 -8.26 12.36 -5.65
CA ARG A 121 -9.51 12.77 -4.99
C ARG A 121 -9.23 13.68 -3.79
N LEU A 122 -8.24 13.36 -2.96
CA LEU A 122 -7.82 14.19 -1.84
C LEU A 122 -7.30 15.54 -2.31
N ASP A 123 -6.48 15.56 -3.36
CA ASP A 123 -5.91 16.79 -3.91
C ASP A 123 -7.00 17.70 -4.48
N LEU A 124 -8.03 17.15 -5.13
CA LEU A 124 -9.23 17.91 -5.53
C LEU A 124 -9.98 18.51 -4.34
N ILE A 125 -10.15 17.75 -3.25
CA ILE A 125 -10.81 18.24 -2.03
C ILE A 125 -10.01 19.39 -1.43
N ILE A 126 -8.70 19.23 -1.31
CA ILE A 126 -7.79 20.25 -0.79
C ILE A 126 -7.86 21.50 -1.68
N ALA A 127 -7.76 21.35 -2.99
CA ALA A 127 -7.81 22.45 -3.94
C ALA A 127 -9.15 23.19 -3.90
N SER A 128 -10.27 22.48 -3.75
CA SER A 128 -11.59 23.07 -3.52
C SER A 128 -11.66 23.82 -2.19
N THR A 129 -11.08 23.24 -1.14
CA THR A 129 -11.10 23.81 0.22
C THR A 129 -10.27 25.09 0.31
N LEU A 130 -9.15 25.14 -0.40
CA LEU A 130 -8.28 26.31 -0.50
C LEU A 130 -8.78 27.34 -1.52
N SER A 131 -9.82 27.01 -2.32
CA SER A 131 -10.27 27.81 -3.46
C SER A 131 -9.16 28.13 -4.46
N ASP A 132 -8.22 27.19 -4.63
CA ASP A 132 -7.07 27.33 -5.53
C ASP A 132 -7.38 26.70 -6.89
N THR A 133 -7.68 27.54 -7.89
CA THR A 133 -8.01 27.11 -9.26
C THR A 133 -6.84 26.46 -9.99
N THR A 134 -5.60 26.82 -9.62
CA THR A 134 -4.38 26.24 -10.19
C THR A 134 -4.27 24.78 -9.77
N MET A 135 -4.39 24.52 -8.47
CA MET A 135 -4.39 23.15 -7.94
C MET A 135 -5.56 22.31 -8.47
N GLN A 136 -6.76 22.91 -8.61
CA GLN A 136 -7.91 22.21 -9.20
C GLN A 136 -7.60 21.75 -10.63
N THR A 137 -7.04 22.65 -11.45
CA THR A 137 -6.65 22.35 -12.83
C THR A 137 -5.63 21.21 -12.91
N LEU A 138 -4.64 21.20 -12.01
CA LEU A 138 -3.64 20.13 -11.94
C LEU A 138 -4.26 18.79 -11.54
N ALA A 139 -5.11 18.79 -10.52
CA ALA A 139 -5.78 17.59 -10.04
C ALA A 139 -6.74 17.00 -11.10
N GLU A 140 -7.41 17.85 -11.88
CA GLU A 140 -8.22 17.41 -13.02
C GLU A 140 -7.39 16.82 -14.16
N ASN A 141 -6.21 17.38 -14.45
CA ASN A 141 -5.28 16.81 -15.41
C ASN A 141 -4.80 15.43 -14.96
N ASP A 142 -4.37 15.32 -13.69
CA ASP A 142 -3.96 14.04 -13.11
C ASP A 142 -5.12 13.02 -13.09
N TYR A 143 -6.36 13.45 -12.88
CA TYR A 143 -7.52 12.56 -13.02
C TYR A 143 -7.62 11.97 -14.43
N ASN A 144 -7.50 12.80 -15.47
CA ASN A 144 -7.58 12.33 -16.85
C ASN A 144 -6.42 11.37 -17.18
N ASN A 145 -5.20 11.70 -16.73
CA ASN A 145 -4.04 10.83 -16.87
C ASN A 145 -4.26 9.51 -16.12
N ALA A 146 -4.87 9.54 -14.93
CA ALA A 146 -5.12 8.35 -14.13
C ALA A 146 -6.16 7.43 -14.77
N MET A 147 -7.13 7.97 -15.51
CA MET A 147 -8.07 7.15 -16.29
C MET A 147 -7.35 6.41 -17.43
N ALA A 148 -6.42 7.07 -18.12
CA ALA A 148 -5.59 6.43 -19.15
C ALA A 148 -4.65 5.36 -18.55
N ALA A 149 -4.00 5.68 -17.42
CA ALA A 149 -3.14 4.76 -16.67
C ALA A 149 -3.92 3.52 -16.18
N LYS A 150 -5.16 3.73 -15.73
CA LYS A 150 -6.09 2.67 -15.34
C LYS A 150 -6.40 1.75 -16.51
N ASP A 151 -6.75 2.29 -17.69
CA ASP A 151 -7.05 1.48 -18.88
C ASP A 151 -5.82 0.68 -19.32
N PHE A 152 -4.63 1.28 -19.30
CA PHE A 152 -3.37 0.61 -19.61
C PHE A 152 -3.03 -0.52 -18.62
N LEU A 153 -3.25 -0.29 -17.33
CA LEU A 153 -3.09 -1.32 -16.29
C LEU A 153 -4.06 -2.48 -16.53
N VAL A 154 -5.35 -2.20 -16.71
CA VAL A 154 -6.37 -3.23 -16.94
C VAL A 154 -6.04 -4.08 -18.16
N GLN A 155 -5.67 -3.45 -19.28
CA GLN A 155 -5.23 -4.16 -20.49
C GLN A 155 -4.03 -5.08 -20.21
N SER A 156 -3.06 -4.61 -19.43
CA SER A 156 -1.87 -5.39 -19.07
C SER A 156 -2.22 -6.59 -18.19
N LEU A 157 -3.17 -6.44 -17.26
CA LEU A 157 -3.66 -7.53 -16.41
C LEU A 157 -4.44 -8.56 -17.23
N GLU A 158 -5.28 -8.13 -18.18
CA GLU A 158 -6.02 -9.03 -19.07
C GLU A 158 -5.09 -9.85 -19.96
N GLN A 159 -4.02 -9.23 -20.49
CA GLN A 159 -3.01 -9.96 -21.26
C GLN A 159 -2.24 -10.97 -20.40
N ALA A 160 -1.92 -10.60 -19.16
CA ALA A 160 -1.17 -11.44 -18.23
C ALA A 160 -1.84 -12.77 -17.88
N ILE A 161 -3.17 -12.79 -17.79
CA ILE A 161 -3.93 -13.99 -17.40
C ILE A 161 -4.16 -14.99 -18.53
N THR A 162 -3.75 -14.66 -19.76
CA THR A 162 -3.89 -15.54 -20.93
C THR A 162 -2.88 -16.70 -20.89
N PRO A 163 -3.21 -17.86 -21.50
CA PRO A 163 -2.25 -18.95 -21.64
C PRO A 163 -0.97 -18.49 -22.36
N GLY A 164 0.19 -18.73 -21.75
CA GLY A 164 1.48 -18.26 -22.26
C GLY A 164 1.94 -16.90 -21.73
N GLY A 165 1.15 -16.22 -20.88
CA GLY A 165 1.56 -14.99 -20.21
C GLY A 165 1.74 -13.82 -21.17
N GLY A 166 0.69 -13.52 -21.96
CA GLY A 166 0.67 -12.42 -22.91
C GLY A 166 1.22 -11.12 -22.31
N GLY A 167 1.97 -10.34 -23.12
CA GLY A 167 2.58 -9.08 -22.70
C GLY A 167 3.85 -9.21 -21.84
N SER A 168 4.23 -10.41 -21.40
CA SER A 168 5.41 -10.65 -20.55
C SER A 168 5.49 -9.73 -19.31
N PRO A 169 4.42 -9.66 -18.49
CA PRO A 169 4.35 -8.74 -17.37
C PRO A 169 5.42 -9.07 -16.33
N ARG A 170 5.94 -8.04 -15.68
CA ARG A 170 7.01 -8.18 -14.69
C ARG A 170 6.56 -7.73 -13.32
N ASP A 171 7.17 -8.30 -12.30
CA ASP A 171 7.02 -7.80 -10.94
C ASP A 171 7.96 -6.62 -10.67
N VAL A 172 7.86 -6.10 -9.45
CA VAL A 172 8.73 -5.04 -8.93
C VAL A 172 10.22 -5.42 -9.00
N ASP A 173 10.58 -6.71 -8.93
CA ASP A 173 11.96 -7.19 -9.03
C ASP A 173 12.44 -7.39 -10.48
N GLY A 174 11.53 -7.30 -11.46
CA GLY A 174 11.80 -7.54 -12.88
C GLY A 174 11.64 -9.00 -13.29
N ASN A 175 11.20 -9.87 -12.40
CA ASN A 175 10.90 -11.27 -12.71
C ASN A 175 9.62 -11.33 -13.55
N LEU A 176 9.60 -12.26 -14.50
CA LEU A 176 8.40 -12.55 -15.28
C LEU A 176 7.31 -13.09 -14.33
N VAL A 177 6.13 -12.51 -14.41
CA VAL A 177 4.95 -12.96 -13.67
C VAL A 177 4.03 -13.69 -14.64
N ASN A 178 3.59 -14.90 -14.29
CA ASN A 178 2.68 -15.65 -15.14
C ASN A 178 1.56 -16.26 -14.28
N PRO A 179 0.47 -15.49 -14.04
CA PRO A 179 -0.64 -15.94 -13.21
C PRO A 179 -1.24 -17.26 -13.69
N TYR A 180 -1.34 -17.45 -15.01
CA TYR A 180 -1.87 -18.69 -15.60
C TYR A 180 -0.99 -19.90 -15.23
N GLN A 181 0.33 -19.79 -15.41
CA GLN A 181 1.25 -20.86 -15.09
C GLN A 181 1.25 -21.18 -13.59
N SER A 182 1.27 -20.15 -12.74
CA SER A 182 1.21 -20.32 -11.29
C SER A 182 -0.10 -20.98 -10.83
N ALA A 183 -1.24 -20.70 -11.48
CA ALA A 183 -2.49 -21.41 -11.22
C ALA A 183 -2.39 -22.89 -11.59
N VAL A 184 -1.83 -23.22 -12.76
CA VAL A 184 -1.64 -24.62 -13.19
C VAL A 184 -0.72 -25.38 -12.23
N GLU A 185 0.38 -24.76 -11.81
CA GLU A 185 1.33 -25.35 -10.85
C GLU A 185 0.71 -25.57 -9.48
N ALA A 186 0.04 -24.55 -8.92
CA ALA A 186 -0.64 -24.65 -7.64
C ALA A 186 -1.77 -25.69 -7.65
N TYR A 187 -2.51 -25.80 -8.76
CA TYR A 187 -3.52 -26.84 -8.95
C TYR A 187 -2.88 -28.23 -8.88
N ASN A 188 -1.81 -28.46 -9.66
CA ASN A 188 -1.14 -29.76 -9.75
C ASN A 188 -0.44 -30.17 -8.44
N GLN A 189 0.06 -29.21 -7.65
CA GLN A 189 0.68 -29.48 -6.35
C GLN A 189 -0.32 -29.96 -5.28
N ASN A 190 -1.60 -29.59 -5.42
CA ASN A 190 -2.66 -29.96 -4.47
C ASN A 190 -3.47 -31.19 -4.88
N VAL A 191 -3.05 -31.91 -5.95
CA VAL A 191 -3.68 -33.18 -6.34
C VAL A 191 -3.18 -34.30 -5.43
N ILE A 192 -3.86 -34.49 -4.29
CA ILE A 192 -3.66 -35.67 -3.43
C ILE A 192 -4.47 -36.84 -4.02
N ARG A 193 -3.90 -38.05 -3.99
CA ARG A 193 -4.47 -39.26 -4.65
C ARG A 193 -5.23 -40.17 -3.68
N MET A 194 -6.09 -39.63 -2.78
CA MET A 194 -6.71 -40.47 -1.75
C MET A 194 -7.61 -41.58 -2.33
N ALA A 195 -8.13 -41.42 -3.55
CA ALA A 195 -8.99 -42.41 -4.20
C ALA A 195 -8.26 -43.55 -4.94
N GLY A 196 -6.92 -43.55 -5.01
CA GLY A 196 -6.14 -44.58 -5.72
C GLY A 196 -6.32 -44.61 -7.25
N GLY A 197 -7.21 -43.78 -7.81
CA GLY A 197 -7.39 -43.57 -9.25
C GLY A 197 -6.51 -42.44 -9.80
N ALA A 198 -6.24 -42.46 -11.10
CA ALA A 198 -5.57 -41.35 -11.78
C ALA A 198 -6.54 -40.16 -11.87
N SER A 199 -6.31 -39.15 -11.04
CA SER A 199 -6.98 -37.85 -11.13
C SER A 199 -6.03 -36.86 -11.77
N ARG A 200 -6.46 -36.18 -12.84
CA ARG A 200 -5.62 -35.21 -13.56
C ARG A 200 -6.41 -34.05 -14.11
N LEU A 201 -5.79 -32.87 -14.12
CA LEU A 201 -6.27 -31.71 -14.87
C LEU A 201 -6.43 -32.08 -16.35
N VAL A 202 -7.53 -31.68 -16.98
CA VAL A 202 -7.68 -31.75 -18.44
C VAL A 202 -6.76 -30.70 -19.04
N ASN A 203 -5.83 -31.12 -19.90
CA ASN A 203 -4.87 -30.19 -20.48
C ASN A 203 -5.60 -29.10 -21.29
N GLY A 204 -5.30 -27.83 -21.01
CA GLY A 204 -5.95 -26.68 -21.66
C GLY A 204 -7.36 -26.34 -21.17
N SER A 205 -7.89 -27.01 -20.13
CA SER A 205 -9.21 -26.67 -19.58
C SER A 205 -9.20 -25.47 -18.63
N MET A 206 -8.03 -25.12 -18.08
CA MET A 206 -7.91 -24.01 -17.15
C MET A 206 -8.16 -22.67 -17.85
N ARG A 207 -9.01 -21.84 -17.27
CA ARG A 207 -9.30 -20.49 -17.74
C ARG A 207 -9.33 -19.52 -16.58
N LEU A 208 -8.69 -18.37 -16.79
CA LEU A 208 -8.67 -17.26 -15.85
C LEU A 208 -9.51 -16.13 -16.44
N GLN A 209 -10.27 -15.45 -15.59
CA GLN A 209 -11.05 -14.27 -15.96
C GLN A 209 -10.93 -13.22 -14.85
N LEU A 210 -10.76 -11.96 -15.22
CA LEU A 210 -10.81 -10.84 -14.28
C LEU A 210 -12.23 -10.31 -14.18
N GLY A 211 -12.62 -9.89 -12.98
CA GLY A 211 -13.91 -9.29 -12.72
C GLY A 211 -13.94 -8.59 -11.38
N CYS A 212 -15.14 -8.48 -10.84
CA CYS A 212 -15.47 -7.69 -9.67
C CYS A 212 -16.23 -8.51 -8.66
N THR A 213 -16.43 -7.92 -7.49
CA THR A 213 -17.22 -8.50 -6.42
C THR A 213 -18.28 -7.53 -5.96
N THR A 214 -19.20 -7.99 -5.11
CA THR A 214 -20.00 -7.07 -4.30
C THR A 214 -19.11 -6.07 -3.55
N PRO A 215 -19.59 -4.83 -3.32
CA PRO A 215 -18.84 -3.81 -2.60
C PRO A 215 -18.29 -4.33 -1.26
N SER A 216 -17.00 -4.10 -1.03
CA SER A 216 -16.23 -4.58 0.11
C SER A 216 -15.32 -3.47 0.60
N ILE A 217 -14.86 -3.55 1.85
CA ILE A 217 -13.78 -2.69 2.35
C ILE A 217 -12.51 -2.85 1.49
N THR A 218 -11.87 -1.74 1.15
CA THR A 218 -10.53 -1.69 0.52
C THR A 218 -9.43 -1.47 1.56
N ALA A 219 -8.17 -1.54 1.15
CA ALA A 219 -7.03 -1.12 1.98
C ALA A 219 -6.72 0.40 1.90
N THR A 220 -7.54 1.18 1.19
CA THR A 220 -7.25 2.60 0.90
C THR A 220 -8.00 3.52 1.85
N PRO A 221 -7.29 4.29 2.70
CA PRO A 221 -7.93 5.12 3.72
C PRO A 221 -8.67 6.30 3.08
N VAL A 222 -9.75 6.73 3.73
CA VAL A 222 -10.41 8.00 3.37
C VAL A 222 -9.61 9.20 3.92
N PRO A 223 -9.74 10.39 3.31
CA PRO A 223 -9.14 11.62 3.80
C PRO A 223 -9.39 11.89 5.29
N MET A 224 -8.39 12.50 5.93
CA MET A 224 -8.47 12.93 7.32
C MET A 224 -8.54 14.46 7.41
N PRO A 225 -9.39 15.01 8.30
CA PRO A 225 -10.41 14.30 9.07
C PRO A 225 -11.57 13.82 8.18
N VAL A 226 -12.26 12.75 8.59
CA VAL A 226 -13.37 12.15 7.82
C VAL A 226 -14.50 13.15 7.55
N THR A 227 -14.69 14.14 8.43
CA THR A 227 -15.67 15.22 8.26
C THR A 227 -15.46 16.03 6.99
N ASP A 228 -14.21 16.14 6.54
CA ASP A 228 -13.80 16.96 5.39
C ASP A 228 -13.61 16.10 4.13
N ALA A 229 -13.79 14.77 4.24
CA ALA A 229 -13.59 13.82 3.14
C ALA A 229 -14.71 13.85 2.07
N ALA A 230 -15.79 14.60 2.32
CA ALA A 230 -16.96 14.71 1.45
C ALA A 230 -17.48 13.35 0.96
N ILE A 231 -17.71 12.42 1.90
CA ILE A 231 -18.09 11.03 1.62
C ILE A 231 -19.37 10.65 2.37
N ASN A 232 -20.27 9.90 1.71
CA ASN A 232 -21.43 9.33 2.37
C ASN A 232 -20.99 8.14 3.25
N PRO A 233 -21.50 7.98 4.49
CA PRO A 233 -21.20 6.81 5.32
C PRO A 233 -21.40 5.44 4.64
N ALA A 234 -22.33 5.31 3.68
CA ALA A 234 -22.52 4.07 2.92
C ALA A 234 -21.37 3.76 1.93
N GLN A 235 -20.54 4.75 1.59
CA GLN A 235 -19.41 4.63 0.67
C GLN A 235 -18.09 4.29 1.37
N MET A 236 -18.09 4.17 2.70
CA MET A 236 -16.92 3.82 3.49
C MET A 236 -17.22 2.77 4.55
N THR A 237 -16.20 2.01 4.93
CA THR A 237 -16.27 1.08 6.07
C THR A 237 -14.99 1.24 6.88
N GLN A 238 -15.09 1.46 8.19
CA GLN A 238 -13.94 1.59 9.10
C GLN A 238 -12.89 2.63 8.65
N SER A 239 -13.32 3.76 8.08
CA SER A 239 -12.45 4.81 7.52
C SER A 239 -11.64 4.40 6.28
N TYR A 240 -12.08 3.37 5.57
CA TYR A 240 -11.56 2.98 4.25
C TYR A 240 -12.66 3.10 3.20
N TYR A 241 -12.27 3.36 1.96
CA TYR A 241 -13.20 3.38 0.83
C TYR A 241 -13.80 2.00 0.58
N ASN A 242 -15.07 1.95 0.18
CA ASN A 242 -15.70 0.74 -0.33
C ASN A 242 -15.34 0.53 -1.82
N SER A 243 -15.04 -0.71 -2.21
CA SER A 243 -14.76 -1.09 -3.58
C SER A 243 -16.03 -1.06 -4.43
N TYR A 244 -15.87 -0.90 -5.74
CA TYR A 244 -16.97 -0.97 -6.72
C TYR A 244 -18.18 -0.09 -6.35
N THR A 245 -17.91 1.05 -5.73
CA THR A 245 -18.89 2.08 -5.37
C THR A 245 -18.39 3.39 -5.94
N ASN A 246 -19.26 4.14 -6.63
CA ASN A 246 -18.89 5.46 -7.12
C ASN A 246 -18.93 6.49 -5.97
N ILE A 247 -17.86 7.26 -5.84
CA ILE A 247 -17.67 8.26 -4.79
C ILE A 247 -17.31 9.60 -5.44
N PRO A 248 -18.30 10.25 -6.09
CA PRO A 248 -18.03 11.42 -6.91
C PRO A 248 -17.56 12.61 -6.07
N PHE A 249 -16.71 13.45 -6.67
CA PHE A 249 -16.30 14.73 -6.12
C PHE A 249 -15.91 15.67 -7.25
N GLY A 250 -16.26 16.97 -7.18
CA GLY A 250 -15.86 17.96 -8.18
C GLY A 250 -16.27 17.62 -9.62
N GLY A 251 -17.42 16.96 -9.82
CA GLY A 251 -17.86 16.50 -11.15
C GLY A 251 -17.10 15.30 -11.72
N ARG A 252 -16.15 14.72 -10.97
CA ARG A 252 -15.40 13.52 -11.35
C ARG A 252 -15.89 12.29 -10.58
N ASN A 253 -15.76 11.12 -11.18
CA ASN A 253 -16.19 9.86 -10.60
C ASN A 253 -14.99 9.05 -10.10
N PHE A 254 -15.09 8.51 -8.88
CA PHE A 254 -14.04 7.70 -8.26
C PHE A 254 -14.61 6.33 -7.90
N VAL A 255 -14.08 5.29 -8.54
CA VAL A 255 -14.45 3.89 -8.28
C VAL A 255 -13.18 3.13 -7.91
N PHE A 256 -13.14 2.60 -6.69
CA PHE A 256 -12.00 1.85 -6.18
C PHE A 256 -12.10 0.37 -6.51
N ALA A 257 -10.97 -0.24 -6.85
CA ALA A 257 -10.86 -1.65 -7.12
C ALA A 257 -11.01 -2.50 -5.86
N GLY A 258 -11.47 -3.74 -6.02
CA GLY A 258 -11.60 -4.71 -4.94
C GLY A 258 -10.24 -5.24 -4.49
N ILE A 259 -9.52 -4.47 -3.68
CA ILE A 259 -8.18 -4.82 -3.19
C ILE A 259 -8.18 -4.71 -1.66
N GLY A 260 -8.08 -5.86 -1.01
CA GLY A 260 -8.13 -5.98 0.45
C GLY A 260 -6.73 -5.98 1.05
N LYS A 261 -6.63 -6.04 2.38
CA LYS A 261 -5.33 -6.19 3.05
C LYS A 261 -4.68 -7.56 2.80
N ASP A 262 -5.50 -8.59 2.69
CA ASP A 262 -5.07 -9.98 2.57
C ASP A 262 -5.66 -10.62 1.32
N ILE A 263 -4.94 -11.62 0.78
CA ILE A 263 -5.43 -12.43 -0.33
C ILE A 263 -6.48 -13.37 0.25
N LYS A 264 -7.67 -13.38 -0.35
CA LYS A 264 -8.78 -14.20 0.15
C LYS A 264 -9.61 -14.79 -0.97
N LEU A 265 -10.21 -15.95 -0.70
CA LEU A 265 -11.24 -16.52 -1.56
C LEU A 265 -12.49 -15.67 -1.52
N VAL A 266 -13.18 -15.59 -2.65
CA VAL A 266 -14.46 -14.90 -2.77
C VAL A 266 -15.51 -15.90 -3.25
N ASP A 267 -16.72 -15.80 -2.70
CA ASP A 267 -17.85 -16.60 -3.16
C ASP A 267 -18.17 -16.24 -4.62
N LEU A 268 -18.29 -17.27 -5.47
CA LEU A 268 -18.66 -17.15 -6.87
C LEU A 268 -19.98 -16.39 -7.06
N LYS A 269 -20.92 -16.47 -6.11
CA LYS A 269 -22.19 -15.72 -6.16
C LYS A 269 -22.01 -14.22 -6.13
N ASN A 270 -20.92 -13.76 -5.54
CA ASN A 270 -20.59 -12.34 -5.45
C ASN A 270 -19.76 -11.86 -6.64
N PHE A 271 -19.27 -12.77 -7.48
CA PHE A 271 -18.46 -12.43 -8.65
C PHE A 271 -19.35 -11.91 -9.79
N SER A 272 -18.95 -10.80 -10.41
CA SER A 272 -19.57 -10.27 -11.63
C SER A 272 -18.50 -9.70 -12.56
N LEU A 273 -18.70 -9.85 -13.87
CA LEU A 273 -17.84 -9.20 -14.88
C LEU A 273 -18.13 -7.70 -14.98
N ASP A 274 -19.39 -7.32 -14.74
CA ASP A 274 -19.84 -5.93 -14.71
C ASP A 274 -20.89 -5.79 -13.58
N PRO A 275 -20.56 -5.12 -12.47
CA PRO A 275 -21.52 -4.88 -11.40
C PRO A 275 -22.69 -3.96 -11.81
N GLY A 276 -22.61 -3.29 -12.97
CA GLY A 276 -23.65 -2.39 -13.49
C GLY A 276 -23.75 -1.08 -12.70
N GLY A 277 -24.19 -0.01 -13.38
CA GLY A 277 -24.45 1.29 -12.73
C GLY A 277 -23.22 2.06 -12.26
N LEU A 278 -22.01 1.62 -12.61
CA LEU A 278 -20.76 2.32 -12.35
C LEU A 278 -20.23 3.02 -13.61
N PRO A 279 -19.59 4.19 -13.47
CA PRO A 279 -19.04 4.94 -14.61
C PRO A 279 -17.84 4.24 -15.27
N TYR A 280 -17.08 3.47 -14.48
CA TYR A 280 -16.03 2.58 -14.95
C TYR A 280 -15.74 1.54 -13.86
N VAL A 281 -14.95 0.54 -14.22
CA VAL A 281 -14.61 -0.60 -13.37
C VAL A 281 -13.12 -0.92 -13.52
N ILE A 282 -12.50 -1.40 -12.43
CA ILE A 282 -11.13 -1.91 -12.42
C ILE A 282 -11.23 -3.38 -11.98
N PRO A 283 -11.23 -4.35 -12.92
CA PRO A 283 -11.45 -5.75 -12.60
C PRO A 283 -10.18 -6.35 -11.97
N THR A 284 -10.18 -6.56 -10.66
CA THR A 284 -9.04 -7.13 -9.92
C THR A 284 -9.30 -8.51 -9.35
N VAL A 285 -10.56 -8.95 -9.28
CA VAL A 285 -10.91 -10.25 -8.71
C VAL A 285 -10.76 -11.31 -9.77
N LEU A 286 -10.03 -12.37 -9.47
CA LEU A 286 -9.74 -13.43 -10.41
C LEU A 286 -10.72 -14.58 -10.22
N LYS A 287 -11.38 -15.00 -11.30
CA LYS A 287 -12.12 -16.26 -11.40
C LYS A 287 -11.25 -17.28 -12.13
N VAL A 288 -11.08 -18.46 -11.54
CA VAL A 288 -10.39 -19.60 -12.14
C VAL A 288 -11.36 -20.74 -12.29
N GLU A 289 -11.46 -21.28 -13.50
CA GLU A 289 -12.27 -22.45 -13.83
C GLU A 289 -11.40 -23.52 -14.49
N ALA A 290 -11.64 -24.80 -14.18
CA ALA A 290 -10.90 -25.91 -14.74
C ALA A 290 -11.72 -27.21 -14.72
N ASP A 291 -11.42 -28.09 -15.67
CA ASP A 291 -12.00 -29.44 -15.74
C ASP A 291 -11.00 -30.49 -15.26
N GLN A 292 -11.47 -31.42 -14.42
CA GLN A 292 -10.68 -32.52 -13.88
C GLN A 292 -11.23 -33.87 -14.33
N LEU A 293 -10.34 -34.72 -14.84
CA LEU A 293 -10.66 -36.12 -15.16
C LEU A 293 -10.50 -36.98 -13.91
N LEU A 294 -11.59 -37.63 -13.52
CA LEU A 294 -11.65 -38.65 -12.48
C LEU A 294 -11.80 -40.02 -13.14
N GLN A 295 -10.77 -40.86 -13.02
CA GLN A 295 -10.87 -42.26 -13.43
C GLN A 295 -11.39 -43.09 -12.27
N SER A 296 -12.59 -43.65 -12.42
CA SER A 296 -13.22 -44.46 -11.35
C SER A 296 -12.53 -45.81 -11.24
N ALA A 297 -12.07 -46.18 -10.05
CA ALA A 297 -11.42 -47.47 -9.80
C ALA A 297 -12.44 -48.60 -10.01
N GLY A 298 -12.30 -49.34 -11.12
CA GLY A 298 -13.02 -50.59 -11.37
C GLY A 298 -14.14 -50.57 -12.41
N ALA A 299 -14.54 -49.40 -12.96
CA ALA A 299 -15.69 -49.32 -13.90
C ALA A 299 -15.36 -48.80 -15.31
N GLY A 300 -14.09 -48.50 -15.64
CA GLY A 300 -13.70 -48.01 -16.97
C GLY A 300 -14.24 -46.63 -17.37
N GLY A 301 -15.13 -46.03 -16.56
CA GLY A 301 -15.69 -44.70 -16.78
C GLY A 301 -14.72 -43.58 -16.40
N THR A 302 -14.63 -42.57 -17.27
CA THR A 302 -13.93 -41.31 -17.01
C THR A 302 -14.98 -40.24 -16.76
N ASN A 303 -15.00 -39.65 -15.57
CA ASN A 303 -15.89 -38.55 -15.24
C ASN A 303 -15.11 -37.23 -15.34
N VAL A 304 -15.72 -36.21 -15.92
CA VAL A 304 -15.16 -34.85 -15.94
C VAL A 304 -15.92 -34.03 -14.92
N VAL A 305 -15.20 -33.42 -13.97
CA VAL A 305 -15.80 -32.48 -13.01
C VAL A 305 -15.26 -31.08 -13.27
N HIS A 306 -16.19 -30.16 -13.43
CA HIS A 306 -15.91 -28.74 -13.58
C HIS A 306 -15.82 -28.07 -12.21
N SER A 307 -14.75 -27.34 -11.94
CA SER A 307 -14.51 -26.65 -10.68
C SER A 307 -14.22 -25.17 -10.93
N ILE A 308 -14.76 -24.30 -10.07
CA ILE A 308 -14.61 -22.86 -10.15
C ILE A 308 -14.26 -22.31 -8.77
N ALA A 309 -13.30 -21.39 -8.70
CA ALA A 309 -13.04 -20.58 -7.52
C ALA A 309 -12.73 -19.14 -7.91
N CYS A 310 -13.02 -18.20 -7.00
CA CYS A 310 -12.66 -16.80 -7.16
C CYS A 310 -11.74 -16.36 -6.02
N ALA A 311 -10.79 -15.48 -6.31
CA ALA A 311 -9.86 -14.93 -5.34
C ALA A 311 -9.61 -13.44 -5.57
N GLN A 312 -9.50 -12.71 -4.47
CA GLN A 312 -9.20 -11.28 -4.44
C GLN A 312 -7.71 -11.08 -4.11
N PRO A 313 -6.99 -10.19 -4.83
CA PRO A 313 -5.61 -9.86 -4.52
C PRO A 313 -5.50 -9.00 -3.26
N ALA A 314 -4.30 -9.01 -2.66
CA ALA A 314 -3.95 -8.17 -1.53
C ALA A 314 -3.27 -6.87 -1.98
N ALA A 315 -3.48 -5.81 -1.20
CA ALA A 315 -2.62 -4.65 -1.17
C ALA A 315 -1.51 -4.91 -0.16
N VAL A 316 -0.27 -4.96 -0.64
CA VAL A 316 0.89 -4.78 0.24
C VAL A 316 0.96 -3.29 0.54
N HIS A 317 0.31 -2.85 1.61
CA HIS A 317 0.41 -1.45 2.02
C HIS A 317 1.80 -1.19 2.57
N ASP A 318 2.68 -0.61 1.74
CA ASP A 318 3.96 -0.07 2.20
C ASP A 318 3.79 1.43 2.51
N PRO A 319 3.96 1.86 3.78
CA PRO A 319 3.82 3.25 4.15
C PRO A 319 4.98 4.04 3.53
N ARG A 320 4.73 4.73 2.41
CA ARG A 320 5.66 5.67 1.76
C ARG A 320 6.34 6.59 2.81
N PRO A 321 7.61 6.38 3.19
CA PRO A 321 8.30 7.08 4.26
C PRO A 321 9.08 8.30 3.78
N ALA A 322 9.11 8.59 2.47
CA ALA A 322 9.78 9.76 1.92
C ALA A 322 8.86 10.60 1.01
N PRO A 323 7.78 11.20 1.55
CA PRO A 323 6.98 12.16 0.80
C PRO A 323 7.77 13.46 0.51
N GLY A 324 8.91 13.64 1.18
CA GLY A 324 9.83 14.76 0.98
C GLY A 324 9.41 16.03 1.70
N ALA A 325 10.24 17.07 1.57
CA ALA A 325 10.10 18.34 2.26
C ALA A 325 9.76 19.48 1.30
N MET A 326 8.96 20.41 1.79
CA MET A 326 8.80 21.74 1.19
C MET A 326 9.60 22.75 2.03
N THR A 327 10.40 23.58 1.38
CA THR A 327 11.20 24.61 2.04
C THR A 327 10.88 26.01 1.53
N LEU A 328 10.79 26.96 2.47
CA LEU A 328 10.67 28.39 2.19
C LEU A 328 11.92 29.09 2.74
N ARG A 329 12.83 29.47 1.84
CA ARG A 329 14.17 29.95 2.17
C ARG A 329 14.28 31.47 2.05
N TYR A 330 15.00 32.02 3.02
CA TYR A 330 15.34 33.42 3.14
C TYR A 330 16.82 33.53 3.51
N PRO A 331 17.76 33.12 2.62
CA PRO A 331 19.19 33.06 2.94
C PRO A 331 19.79 34.42 3.35
N ASN A 332 19.18 35.53 2.92
CA ASN A 332 19.64 36.89 3.23
C ASN A 332 18.76 37.62 4.25
N GLY A 333 17.89 36.90 4.95
CA GLY A 333 16.95 37.46 5.91
C GLY A 333 15.53 37.59 5.38
N ARG A 334 14.60 37.81 6.32
CA ARG A 334 13.15 37.81 6.12
C ARG A 334 12.68 38.88 5.13
N VAL A 335 11.66 38.54 4.34
CA VAL A 335 10.90 39.46 3.50
C VAL A 335 9.73 40.01 4.31
N ALA A 336 9.56 41.33 4.35
CA ALA A 336 8.64 41.98 5.30
C ALA A 336 7.16 41.65 5.02
N GLU A 337 6.84 41.47 3.74
CA GLU A 337 5.49 41.17 3.24
C GLU A 337 5.02 39.76 3.57
N ILE A 338 5.95 38.85 3.87
CA ILE A 338 5.71 37.41 3.90
C ILE A 338 5.89 36.92 5.34
N LEU A 339 4.77 36.83 6.05
CA LEU A 339 4.74 36.49 7.46
C LEU A 339 4.33 35.04 7.73
N ARG A 340 3.66 34.41 6.77
CA ARG A 340 3.14 33.04 6.82
C ARG A 340 3.06 32.46 5.40
N PRO A 341 2.92 31.13 5.24
CA PRO A 341 2.91 30.51 3.91
C PRO A 341 1.79 31.01 2.98
N ILE A 342 0.59 31.33 3.49
CA ILE A 342 -0.51 31.81 2.63
C ILE A 342 -0.24 33.17 1.99
N ASP A 343 0.71 33.96 2.52
CA ASP A 343 1.04 35.27 1.94
C ASP A 343 1.70 35.11 0.57
N TYR A 344 2.33 33.96 0.27
CA TYR A 344 2.83 33.64 -1.07
C TYR A 344 1.73 33.59 -2.14
N LEU A 345 0.51 33.24 -1.72
CA LEU A 345 -0.64 33.07 -2.60
C LEU A 345 -1.52 34.31 -2.67
N THR A 346 -1.48 35.17 -1.64
CA THR A 346 -2.46 36.25 -1.42
C THR A 346 -1.85 37.65 -1.41
N ASN A 347 -0.53 37.78 -1.33
CA ASN A 347 0.11 39.09 -1.29
C ASN A 347 -0.02 39.82 -2.65
N GLY A 348 -0.62 41.02 -2.62
CA GLY A 348 -0.85 41.84 -3.82
C GLY A 348 0.41 42.16 -4.62
N SER A 349 1.53 42.40 -3.95
CA SER A 349 2.81 42.72 -4.62
C SER A 349 3.45 41.50 -5.29
N LEU A 350 3.22 40.29 -4.77
CA LEU A 350 3.69 39.05 -5.40
C LEU A 350 2.80 38.62 -6.57
N ILE A 351 1.51 38.93 -6.54
CA ILE A 351 0.56 38.56 -7.60
C ILE A 351 0.98 39.16 -8.96
N SER A 352 1.60 40.34 -8.97
CA SER A 352 2.10 40.97 -10.19
C SER A 352 3.43 40.41 -10.70
N GLU A 353 4.16 39.65 -9.88
CA GLU A 353 5.45 39.09 -10.29
C GLU A 353 5.23 37.90 -11.23
N THR A 354 5.95 37.92 -12.35
CA THR A 354 5.94 36.84 -13.34
C THR A 354 7.21 36.01 -13.22
N MET A 355 7.06 34.69 -13.29
CA MET A 355 8.13 33.71 -13.20
C MET A 355 8.38 33.07 -14.56
N ASP A 356 9.64 33.07 -15.00
CA ASP A 356 10.11 32.28 -16.14
C ASP A 356 10.29 30.83 -15.74
N LEU A 357 9.70 29.93 -16.52
CA LEU A 357 9.78 28.49 -16.30
C LEU A 357 10.96 27.90 -17.04
N LYS A 358 11.73 27.10 -16.33
CA LYS A 358 12.98 26.50 -16.75
C LYS A 358 13.06 25.05 -16.30
N THR A 359 13.90 24.27 -16.95
CA THR A 359 14.22 22.89 -16.58
C THR A 359 15.69 22.61 -16.87
N SER A 360 16.27 21.58 -16.26
CA SER A 360 17.63 21.13 -16.59
C SER A 360 17.60 20.05 -17.67
N THR A 361 18.53 20.10 -18.61
CA THR A 361 18.73 19.07 -19.66
C THR A 361 20.19 18.63 -19.73
N GLY A 362 20.44 17.35 -20.00
CA GLY A 362 21.81 16.80 -20.05
C GLY A 362 22.38 16.49 -18.64
N GLY A 363 21.50 16.12 -17.71
CA GLY A 363 21.78 15.90 -16.30
C GLY A 363 21.33 17.05 -15.40
N ASP A 364 21.71 16.97 -14.13
CA ASP A 364 21.41 18.01 -13.14
C ASP A 364 22.20 19.28 -13.42
N SER A 365 21.60 20.44 -13.19
CA SER A 365 22.29 21.72 -13.31
C SER A 365 23.05 22.05 -12.01
N PRO A 366 24.14 22.86 -12.06
CA PRO A 366 24.97 23.21 -10.91
C PRO A 366 24.21 23.49 -9.60
N PRO A 367 24.82 23.15 -8.43
CA PRO A 367 26.27 23.03 -8.21
C PRO A 367 26.95 21.69 -8.57
N THR A 368 26.22 20.60 -8.84
CA THR A 368 26.83 19.25 -8.87
C THR A 368 26.75 18.49 -10.20
N GLY A 369 26.18 19.06 -11.27
CA GLY A 369 25.97 18.33 -12.52
C GLY A 369 26.41 19.05 -13.80
N SER A 370 26.37 18.30 -14.90
CA SER A 370 26.74 18.72 -16.26
C SER A 370 25.60 19.36 -17.04
N GLY A 371 24.41 19.42 -16.44
CA GLY A 371 23.19 19.88 -17.10
C GLY A 371 23.19 21.37 -17.37
N THR A 372 22.39 21.76 -18.36
CA THR A 372 22.13 23.15 -18.71
C THR A 372 20.68 23.51 -18.48
N VAL A 373 20.45 24.68 -17.89
CA VAL A 373 19.10 25.19 -17.63
C VAL A 373 18.55 25.80 -18.92
N VAL A 374 17.43 25.27 -19.40
CA VAL A 374 16.75 25.70 -20.62
C VAL A 374 15.32 26.13 -20.29
N PRO A 375 14.66 26.97 -21.13
CA PRO A 375 13.25 27.28 -20.97
C PRO A 375 12.39 26.01 -20.98
N ALA A 376 11.36 25.98 -20.15
CA ALA A 376 10.42 24.87 -20.02
C ALA A 376 8.99 25.35 -20.16
N THR A 377 8.06 24.41 -20.40
CA THR A 377 6.62 24.71 -20.41
C THR A 377 5.87 23.85 -19.41
N VAL A 378 4.93 24.43 -18.68
CA VAL A 378 4.00 23.72 -17.81
C VAL A 378 2.58 23.94 -18.32
N PRO A 379 1.89 22.91 -18.86
CA PRO A 379 0.50 23.04 -19.25
C PRO A 379 -0.42 23.32 -18.04
N PRO A 380 -1.42 24.21 -18.16
CA PRO A 380 -1.76 25.03 -19.33
C PRO A 380 -1.03 26.39 -19.45
N TRP A 381 -0.12 26.73 -18.54
CA TRP A 381 0.47 28.07 -18.40
C TRP A 381 1.59 28.42 -19.41
N GLY A 382 2.11 27.46 -20.18
CA GLY A 382 3.18 27.75 -21.15
C GLY A 382 4.54 27.95 -20.47
N SER A 383 5.35 28.91 -20.90
CA SER A 383 6.75 29.12 -20.43
C SER A 383 6.92 30.16 -19.33
N SER A 384 5.84 30.80 -18.89
CA SER A 384 5.86 31.78 -17.80
C SER A 384 4.54 31.75 -17.06
N MET A 385 4.55 31.99 -15.76
CA MET A 385 3.33 32.06 -14.96
C MET A 385 3.44 33.06 -13.82
N PRO A 386 2.31 33.58 -13.28
CA PRO A 386 2.34 34.40 -12.07
C PRO A 386 3.00 33.67 -10.91
N MET A 387 3.68 34.40 -10.03
CA MET A 387 4.37 33.82 -8.87
C MET A 387 3.44 32.97 -7.97
N PRO A 388 2.22 33.43 -7.61
CA PRO A 388 1.28 32.60 -6.84
C PRO A 388 0.95 31.27 -7.53
N THR A 389 0.76 31.29 -8.85
CA THR A 389 0.52 30.07 -9.65
C THR A 389 1.71 29.12 -9.56
N SER A 390 2.94 29.62 -9.65
CA SER A 390 4.14 28.79 -9.50
C SER A 390 4.25 28.16 -8.11
N VAL A 391 3.86 28.88 -7.06
CA VAL A 391 3.83 28.36 -5.70
C VAL A 391 2.76 27.29 -5.55
N SER A 392 1.56 27.52 -6.09
CA SER A 392 0.46 26.55 -6.09
C SER A 392 0.83 25.26 -6.83
N VAL A 393 1.54 25.35 -7.96
CA VAL A 393 2.08 24.18 -8.68
C VAL A 393 3.01 23.37 -7.77
N GLY A 394 4.03 24.02 -7.18
CA GLY A 394 4.95 23.31 -6.30
C GLY A 394 4.28 22.72 -5.05
N MET A 395 3.33 23.45 -4.44
CA MET A 395 2.57 22.95 -3.31
C MET A 395 1.70 21.73 -3.68
N TYR A 396 1.09 21.74 -4.87
CA TYR A 396 0.36 20.60 -5.40
C TYR A 396 1.27 19.37 -5.56
N ASP A 397 2.45 19.53 -6.17
CA ASP A 397 3.37 18.41 -6.39
C ASP A 397 3.92 17.83 -5.08
N TRP A 398 4.14 18.67 -4.06
CA TRP A 398 4.45 18.23 -2.69
C TRP A 398 3.31 17.44 -2.04
N LEU A 399 2.06 17.88 -2.23
CA LEU A 399 0.86 17.19 -1.71
C LEU A 399 0.65 15.84 -2.39
N ARG A 400 0.73 15.81 -3.72
CA ARG A 400 0.59 14.60 -4.53
C ARG A 400 1.58 13.52 -4.10
N ARG A 401 2.82 13.89 -3.77
CA ARG A 401 3.83 12.96 -3.24
C ARG A 401 3.46 12.33 -1.90
N ALA A 402 2.78 13.07 -1.03
CA ALA A 402 2.33 12.57 0.26
C ALA A 402 1.23 11.51 0.15
N GLY A 403 0.64 11.36 -1.04
CA GLY A 403 -0.30 10.29 -1.35
C GLY A 403 -1.64 10.51 -0.64
N THR A 404 -2.16 9.50 0.04
CA THR A 404 -3.45 9.57 0.74
C THR A 404 -3.36 10.08 2.17
N LYS A 405 -2.15 10.47 2.61
CA LYS A 405 -1.87 10.84 4.01
C LYS A 405 -2.22 12.27 4.38
N PRO A 406 -2.11 13.30 3.51
CA PRO A 406 -2.31 14.68 3.91
C PRO A 406 -3.58 14.89 4.73
N ASN A 407 -3.43 15.47 5.92
CA ASN A 407 -4.54 15.92 6.72
C ASN A 407 -4.97 17.32 6.24
N ILE A 408 -6.21 17.44 5.78
CA ILE A 408 -6.76 18.65 5.17
C ILE A 408 -6.66 19.83 6.13
N ARG A 409 -7.02 19.62 7.41
CA ARG A 409 -6.98 20.66 8.44
C ARG A 409 -5.57 21.04 8.84
N ALA A 410 -4.64 20.08 8.88
CA ALA A 410 -3.23 20.36 9.12
C ALA A 410 -2.65 21.32 8.07
N LEU A 411 -3.02 21.11 6.81
CA LEU A 411 -2.59 21.98 5.70
C LEU A 411 -3.18 23.39 5.82
N GLN A 412 -4.48 23.52 6.08
CA GLN A 412 -5.11 24.82 6.32
C GLN A 412 -4.45 25.59 7.47
N LEU A 413 -4.14 24.89 8.56
CA LEU A 413 -3.45 25.46 9.71
C LEU A 413 -2.03 25.87 9.34
N MET A 414 -1.28 25.04 8.62
CA MET A 414 0.06 25.36 8.14
C MET A 414 0.08 26.65 7.34
N LEU A 415 -0.85 26.81 6.39
CA LEU A 415 -0.95 28.01 5.56
C LEU A 415 -1.15 29.30 6.39
N ASN A 416 -1.89 29.20 7.48
CA ASN A 416 -2.23 30.34 8.34
C ASN A 416 -1.24 30.56 9.50
N THR A 417 -0.35 29.60 9.77
CA THR A 417 0.59 29.66 10.89
C THR A 417 1.72 30.65 10.58
N PRO A 418 1.94 31.68 11.41
CA PRO A 418 3.05 32.60 11.26
C PRO A 418 4.41 31.89 11.34
N PHE A 419 5.38 32.36 10.57
CA PHE A 419 6.76 31.91 10.73
C PHE A 419 7.32 32.28 12.10
N SER A 420 8.19 31.42 12.62
CA SER A 420 8.91 31.68 13.87
C SER A 420 9.87 32.86 13.73
N SER A 421 10.19 33.52 14.84
CA SER A 421 10.99 34.75 14.87
C SER A 421 12.51 34.56 14.68
N GLY A 422 12.98 33.32 14.50
CA GLY A 422 14.41 33.02 14.36
C GLY A 422 15.03 33.53 13.05
N ILE A 423 14.23 33.71 12.00
CA ILE A 423 14.64 34.39 10.77
C ILE A 423 14.29 35.88 10.89
N THR A 424 15.31 36.73 10.85
CA THR A 424 15.17 38.19 10.97
C THR A 424 15.59 38.87 9.68
N ASN A 425 15.54 40.21 9.61
CA ASN A 425 15.98 40.96 8.44
C ASN A 425 17.50 40.82 8.16
N THR A 426 18.28 40.37 9.14
CA THR A 426 19.75 40.21 9.03
C THR A 426 20.21 38.76 9.21
N VAL A 427 19.37 37.90 9.80
CA VAL A 427 19.66 36.48 10.00
C VAL A 427 18.84 35.67 9.01
N GLY A 428 19.54 35.08 8.04
CA GLY A 428 18.92 34.19 7.06
C GLY A 428 18.53 32.84 7.62
N GLY A 429 17.68 32.11 6.89
CA GLY A 429 17.25 30.77 7.29
C GLY A 429 16.24 30.14 6.34
N ALA A 430 15.65 29.03 6.75
CA ALA A 430 14.62 28.31 6.02
C ALA A 430 13.52 27.81 6.96
N ASN A 431 12.29 27.85 6.47
CA ASN A 431 11.15 27.18 7.07
C ASN A 431 10.97 25.85 6.34
N VAL A 432 11.06 24.73 7.05
CA VAL A 432 11.03 23.38 6.51
C VAL A 432 9.76 22.67 6.96
N TYR A 433 8.99 22.17 6.00
CA TYR A 433 7.75 21.44 6.22
C TYR A 433 7.91 20.00 5.74
N THR A 434 7.60 19.05 6.60
CA THR A 434 7.66 17.60 6.30
C THR A 434 6.40 16.92 6.80
N TRP A 435 6.05 15.78 6.22
CA TRP A 435 4.87 15.02 6.65
C TRP A 435 5.21 14.05 7.78
N ASN A 436 4.35 14.03 8.80
CA ASN A 436 4.34 12.98 9.80
C ASN A 436 3.59 11.74 9.26
N PRO A 437 3.84 10.53 9.81
CA PRO A 437 3.16 9.31 9.37
C PRO A 437 1.62 9.35 9.45
N ASN A 438 1.07 10.16 10.36
CA ASN A 438 -0.37 10.35 10.56
C ASN A 438 -1.00 11.43 9.67
N GLY A 439 -0.25 12.01 8.72
CA GLY A 439 -0.75 13.05 7.83
C GLY A 439 -0.65 14.48 8.35
N THR A 440 -0.25 14.68 9.61
CA THR A 440 0.05 16.02 10.14
C THR A 440 1.38 16.55 9.59
N ILE A 441 1.64 17.85 9.78
CA ILE A 441 2.83 18.50 9.22
C ILE A 441 3.82 18.80 10.35
N LYS A 442 5.05 18.31 10.25
CA LYS A 442 6.17 18.74 11.09
C LYS A 442 6.79 20.00 10.48
N TYR A 443 6.85 21.05 11.27
CA TYR A 443 7.48 22.33 10.93
C TYR A 443 8.75 22.55 11.77
N VAL A 444 9.83 22.93 11.09
CA VAL A 444 11.13 23.28 11.68
C VAL A 444 11.64 24.56 11.02
N GLN A 445 12.20 25.46 11.82
CA GLN A 445 12.93 26.61 11.30
C GLN A 445 14.43 26.40 11.49
N VAL A 446 15.19 26.47 10.40
CA VAL A 446 16.66 26.44 10.39
C VAL A 446 17.17 27.86 10.20
N THR A 447 18.06 28.34 11.06
CA THR A 447 18.59 29.71 11.02
C THR A 447 20.10 29.71 10.71
N GLY A 448 20.63 30.87 10.31
CA GLY A 448 22.05 31.03 10.01
C GLY A 448 22.48 30.35 8.70
N LEU A 449 21.54 30.16 7.76
CA LEU A 449 21.85 29.55 6.46
C LEU A 449 22.64 30.53 5.58
N ALA A 450 23.74 30.04 5.00
CA ALA A 450 24.42 30.73 3.91
C ALA A 450 23.60 30.58 2.61
N PRO A 451 23.63 31.59 1.71
CA PRO A 451 23.12 31.43 0.36
C PRO A 451 23.81 30.23 -0.32
N SER A 452 23.01 29.28 -0.81
CA SER A 452 23.50 28.12 -1.56
C SER A 452 22.73 28.01 -2.87
N ALA A 453 23.43 27.62 -3.93
CA ALA A 453 22.80 27.29 -5.19
C ALA A 453 22.00 25.99 -5.01
N ILE A 454 20.73 26.03 -5.42
CA ILE A 454 19.84 24.87 -5.36
C ILE A 454 20.01 24.08 -6.65
N THR A 455 20.33 22.81 -6.51
CA THR A 455 20.41 21.87 -7.63
C THR A 455 19.06 21.77 -8.32
N VAL A 456 19.06 21.87 -9.64
CA VAL A 456 17.86 21.64 -10.45
C VAL A 456 18.01 20.26 -11.08
N SER A 457 17.14 19.34 -10.68
CA SER A 457 17.09 17.98 -11.21
C SER A 457 16.74 17.98 -12.70
N GLU A 458 17.33 17.04 -13.45
CA GLU A 458 17.05 16.88 -14.88
C GLU A 458 15.54 16.66 -15.17
N LEU A 459 15.01 17.39 -16.16
CA LEU A 459 13.60 17.37 -16.57
C LEU A 459 12.59 17.77 -15.46
N GLN A 460 13.09 18.33 -14.35
CA GLN A 460 12.26 18.85 -13.27
C GLN A 460 12.07 20.37 -13.37
N GLY A 461 11.16 20.92 -12.57
CA GLY A 461 10.72 22.30 -12.69
C GLY A 461 11.63 23.29 -11.95
N ARG A 462 11.91 24.42 -12.59
CA ARG A 462 12.44 25.63 -11.93
C ARG A 462 11.68 26.85 -12.43
N ALA A 463 11.32 27.75 -11.52
CA ALA A 463 10.76 29.05 -11.84
C ALA A 463 11.68 30.15 -11.31
N VAL A 464 11.89 31.22 -12.08
CA VAL A 464 12.74 32.36 -11.67
C VAL A 464 12.01 33.66 -11.97
N SER A 465 11.99 34.62 -11.05
CA SER A 465 11.33 35.90 -11.29
C SER A 465 11.99 36.66 -12.44
N GLN A 466 11.17 37.24 -13.32
CA GLN A 466 11.63 38.10 -14.42
C GLN A 466 12.18 39.43 -13.91
N THR A 467 11.59 39.93 -12.83
CA THR A 467 11.93 41.18 -12.16
C THR A 467 12.40 40.93 -10.72
N LEU A 468 13.01 41.97 -10.13
CA LEU A 468 13.33 41.95 -8.71
C LEU A 468 12.10 42.40 -7.92
N PHE A 469 11.74 41.60 -6.91
CA PHE A 469 10.68 41.95 -5.98
C PHE A 469 11.18 42.99 -4.98
N SER A 470 10.57 44.18 -4.99
CA SER A 470 10.87 45.25 -4.04
C SER A 470 10.03 45.11 -2.77
N SER A 471 10.70 44.83 -1.66
CA SER A 471 10.09 44.73 -0.34
C SER A 471 10.06 46.10 0.36
N SER A 472 9.06 46.31 1.20
CA SER A 472 8.84 47.49 2.05
C SER A 472 9.98 47.75 3.03
N ASN A 473 10.83 46.76 3.31
CA ASN A 473 12.08 46.95 4.05
C ASN A 473 13.22 47.61 3.24
N GLY A 474 12.95 48.01 1.99
CA GLY A 474 13.91 48.67 1.10
C GLY A 474 14.86 47.73 0.35
N ASN A 475 14.71 46.41 0.52
CA ASN A 475 15.53 45.41 -0.15
C ASN A 475 14.85 44.87 -1.40
N ASN A 476 15.66 44.51 -2.39
CA ASN A 476 15.21 43.84 -3.60
C ASN A 476 15.60 42.35 -3.56
N TYR A 477 14.69 41.48 -3.98
CA TYR A 477 14.86 40.04 -3.95
C TYR A 477 14.64 39.43 -5.33
N SER A 478 15.52 38.52 -5.75
CA SER A 478 15.23 37.56 -6.80
C SER A 478 14.48 36.39 -6.19
N ILE A 479 13.35 36.01 -6.79
CA ILE A 479 12.53 34.88 -6.35
C ILE A 479 12.87 33.68 -7.22
N GLN A 480 13.13 32.55 -6.59
CA GLN A 480 13.36 31.28 -7.29
C GLN A 480 12.49 30.21 -6.68
N ALA A 481 11.86 29.38 -7.49
CA ALA A 481 11.19 28.17 -7.05
C ALA A 481 11.80 26.97 -7.79
N THR A 482 12.02 25.86 -7.08
CA THR A 482 12.48 24.60 -7.67
C THR A 482 11.54 23.51 -7.22
N ASP A 483 11.09 22.68 -8.14
CA ASP A 483 10.28 21.49 -7.89
C ASP A 483 11.00 20.28 -8.50
N SER A 484 11.54 19.42 -7.65
CA SER A 484 12.31 18.23 -8.02
C SER A 484 11.43 17.00 -8.29
N SER A 485 10.11 17.14 -8.18
CA SER A 485 9.15 16.04 -8.18
C SER A 485 7.99 16.18 -9.18
N ARG A 486 8.11 17.14 -10.09
CA ARG A 486 7.04 17.52 -11.01
C ARG A 486 6.62 16.37 -11.92
N GLN A 487 7.60 15.66 -12.48
CA GLN A 487 7.38 14.55 -13.40
C GLN A 487 7.92 13.27 -12.76
N PRO A 488 7.07 12.32 -12.34
CA PRO A 488 7.52 11.05 -11.77
C PRO A 488 7.83 10.02 -12.87
N GLY A 489 8.62 9.00 -12.52
CA GLY A 489 8.91 7.85 -13.39
C GLY A 489 10.11 8.07 -14.31
N ARG A 490 10.63 6.99 -14.93
CA ARG A 490 11.86 7.08 -15.75
C ARG A 490 11.61 7.75 -17.08
N MET A 491 10.41 7.59 -17.65
CA MET A 491 10.08 8.11 -18.97
C MET A 491 10.13 9.63 -19.06
N ARG A 492 9.87 10.32 -17.95
CA ARG A 492 9.70 11.78 -17.90
C ARG A 492 10.41 12.46 -16.74
N GLY A 493 10.70 11.73 -15.67
CA GLY A 493 11.30 12.28 -14.46
C GLY A 493 12.81 12.55 -14.52
N GLY A 494 13.40 12.44 -15.71
CA GLY A 494 14.83 12.63 -15.91
C GLY A 494 15.68 11.63 -15.14
N ARG A 495 16.94 12.00 -14.90
CA ARG A 495 17.96 11.14 -14.30
C ARG A 495 17.54 10.46 -12.98
N HIS A 496 16.79 11.18 -12.15
CA HIS A 496 16.34 10.73 -10.82
C HIS A 496 14.94 10.10 -10.84
N GLY A 497 14.31 10.03 -12.01
CA GLY A 497 12.93 9.57 -12.14
C GLY A 497 11.91 10.40 -11.35
N GLY A 498 12.25 11.68 -11.14
CA GLY A 498 11.47 12.62 -10.35
C GLY A 498 11.48 12.33 -8.86
N GLU A 499 12.48 11.61 -8.31
CA GLU A 499 12.64 11.44 -6.85
C GLU A 499 13.24 12.68 -6.17
N PRO A 500 12.89 12.97 -4.90
CA PRO A 500 13.38 14.14 -4.19
C PRO A 500 14.90 14.07 -4.00
N LEU A 501 15.59 15.19 -4.23
CA LEU A 501 17.04 15.25 -4.06
C LEU A 501 17.43 15.42 -2.60
N THR A 502 18.59 14.90 -2.21
CA THR A 502 19.13 15.14 -0.87
C THR A 502 19.50 16.61 -0.74
N ASP A 503 19.12 17.21 0.39
CA ASP A 503 19.38 18.62 0.66
C ASP A 503 19.90 18.81 2.09
N ALA A 504 20.95 19.61 2.23
CA ALA A 504 21.61 19.81 3.51
C ALA A 504 20.68 20.47 4.55
N VAL A 505 19.85 21.42 4.13
CA VAL A 505 18.91 22.12 5.01
C VAL A 505 17.82 21.18 5.50
N VAL A 506 17.27 20.36 4.61
CA VAL A 506 16.27 19.35 4.96
C VAL A 506 16.86 18.30 5.90
N ASN A 507 18.08 17.84 5.64
CA ASN A 507 18.79 16.90 6.52
C ASN A 507 19.06 17.49 7.91
N SER A 508 19.47 18.75 8.00
CA SER A 508 19.62 19.45 9.28
C SER A 508 18.29 19.57 10.01
N ALA A 509 17.21 19.93 9.31
CA ALA A 509 15.88 20.05 9.90
C ALA A 509 15.32 18.71 10.40
N ALA A 510 15.66 17.60 9.74
CA ALA A 510 15.24 16.27 10.16
C ALA A 510 15.72 15.92 11.58
N ALA A 511 16.94 16.36 11.95
CA ALA A 511 17.54 16.15 13.26
C ALA A 511 16.99 17.08 14.36
N MET A 512 16.28 18.14 14.00
CA MET A 512 15.73 19.11 14.95
C MET A 512 14.35 18.68 15.48
N THR A 513 14.06 19.05 16.73
CA THR A 513 12.70 19.01 17.27
C THR A 513 11.85 20.02 16.53
N GLY A 514 10.75 19.58 15.94
CA GLY A 514 9.81 20.42 15.20
C GLY A 514 8.47 20.54 15.91
N MET A 515 7.72 21.57 15.56
CA MET A 515 6.32 21.72 15.93
C MET A 515 5.46 20.82 15.04
N THR A 516 4.46 20.16 15.61
CA THR A 516 3.47 19.39 14.82
C THR A 516 2.23 20.23 14.61
N ILE A 517 1.88 20.47 13.34
CA ILE A 517 0.70 21.22 12.91
C ILE A 517 -0.41 20.22 12.56
N GLY A 518 -1.57 20.37 13.21
CA GLY A 518 -2.76 19.54 12.95
C GLY A 518 -3.00 18.38 13.92
N GLY A 519 -2.45 18.43 15.14
CA GLY A 519 -2.83 17.53 16.24
C GLY A 519 -4.34 17.59 16.55
N ALA A 520 -4.85 16.67 17.37
CA ALA A 520 -6.26 16.68 17.78
C ALA A 520 -6.62 18.03 18.45
N PRO A 521 -7.87 18.52 18.31
CA PRO A 521 -8.35 19.77 18.94
C PRO A 521 -7.99 19.92 20.42
N ASP A 522 -7.85 18.79 21.12
CA ASP A 522 -7.62 18.71 22.56
C ASP A 522 -6.17 19.09 22.98
N ASP A 523 -5.21 19.12 22.03
CA ASP A 523 -3.81 19.53 22.25
C ASP A 523 -3.53 21.00 21.90
N PHE A 524 -4.51 21.76 21.35
CA PHE A 524 -4.28 23.14 20.90
C PHE A 524 -4.04 24.15 22.04
N GLY A 525 -4.34 23.78 23.29
CA GLY A 525 -4.22 24.67 24.44
C GLY A 525 -2.79 24.98 24.88
N SER A 526 -1.81 24.11 24.60
CA SER A 526 -0.43 24.28 25.11
C SER A 526 0.57 24.84 24.10
N ASP A 527 0.43 24.50 22.82
CA ASP A 527 1.49 24.75 21.82
C ASP A 527 1.35 26.12 21.14
N ILE A 528 0.14 26.65 20.99
CA ILE A 528 -0.05 28.05 20.54
C ILE A 528 0.17 29.02 21.71
N ALA A 529 -0.18 28.63 22.93
CA ALA A 529 0.06 29.43 24.13
C ALA A 529 1.56 29.67 24.37
N SER A 530 2.43 28.72 24.01
CA SER A 530 3.89 28.90 24.12
C SER A 530 4.45 29.87 23.07
N LEU A 531 3.84 30.00 21.89
CA LEU A 531 4.15 31.07 20.92
C LEU A 531 3.64 32.45 21.37
N GLY A 532 2.46 32.51 22.03
CA GLY A 532 1.91 33.74 22.59
C GLY A 532 2.63 34.24 23.85
N ILE A 533 3.13 33.32 24.69
CA ILE A 533 3.84 33.67 25.95
C ILE A 533 5.28 34.13 25.68
N LEU A 534 5.89 33.79 24.53
CA LEU A 534 7.20 34.34 24.14
C LEU A 534 7.12 35.80 23.65
N LEU A 535 5.92 36.35 23.46
CA LEU A 535 5.69 37.74 23.03
C LEU A 535 5.59 38.75 24.19
N LEU A 536 5.84 38.32 25.43
CA LEU A 536 5.70 39.14 26.64
C LEU A 536 6.94 39.10 27.54
N PHE A 537 8.14 39.19 26.96
CA PHE A 537 9.36 39.49 27.72
C PHE A 537 10.27 40.45 26.94
N VAL A 538 9.86 41.72 26.91
CA VAL A 538 10.80 42.84 26.72
C VAL A 538 11.07 43.44 28.09
N GLY A 539 12.30 43.24 28.57
CA GLY A 539 12.91 44.09 29.59
C GLY A 539 12.96 43.51 31.00
N MET A 540 13.82 42.52 31.25
CA MET A 540 14.57 42.45 32.52
C MET A 540 15.96 41.89 32.28
N SER A 541 16.96 42.73 32.55
CA SER A 541 18.35 42.33 32.71
C SER A 541 18.53 41.46 33.96
N SER A 542 19.46 40.52 33.86
CA SER A 542 20.01 39.64 34.91
C SER A 542 19.17 38.47 35.44
N GLY A 543 19.59 37.26 35.03
CA GLY A 543 19.74 36.09 35.90
C GLY A 543 18.47 35.50 36.52
N LEU A 544 17.72 34.69 35.76
CA LEU A 544 16.76 33.75 36.34
C LEU A 544 16.75 32.44 35.54
N PHE A 545 17.25 31.36 36.15
CA PHE A 545 17.03 29.99 35.68
C PHE A 545 15.64 29.54 36.15
N ILE A 546 14.74 29.28 35.20
CA ILE A 546 13.47 28.59 35.49
C ILE A 546 13.51 27.23 34.82
N ALA A 547 13.58 26.17 35.64
CA ALA A 547 13.31 24.81 35.21
C ALA A 547 11.80 24.66 35.01
N GLY A 548 11.35 24.67 33.74
CA GLY A 548 9.97 24.35 33.40
C GLY A 548 9.71 22.86 33.59
N VAL A 549 9.02 22.49 34.67
CA VAL A 549 8.46 21.14 34.85
C VAL A 549 7.22 21.04 33.97
N ASN A 550 7.31 20.28 32.88
CA ASN A 550 6.17 19.91 32.06
C ASN A 550 5.26 18.95 32.87
N ARG A 551 4.17 19.48 33.44
CA ARG A 551 3.10 18.66 34.02
C ARG A 551 2.12 18.29 32.91
N ASN A 552 2.35 17.13 32.28
CA ASN A 552 1.29 16.15 31.98
C ASN A 552 1.85 14.92 31.26
N SER A 553 2.10 13.85 32.02
CA SER A 553 1.78 12.50 31.55
C SER A 553 1.55 11.59 32.76
N LYS A 554 0.40 10.91 32.77
CA LYS A 554 0.16 9.76 33.64
C LYS A 554 0.95 8.56 33.09
N ALA A 555 2.26 8.58 33.22
CA ALA A 555 3.13 7.40 33.07
C ALA A 555 4.56 7.73 33.53
N ILE A 556 4.77 7.87 34.84
CA ILE A 556 6.12 7.83 35.42
C ILE A 556 6.18 6.63 36.36
N LYS A 557 6.69 5.52 35.84
CA LYS A 557 7.45 4.55 36.63
C LYS A 557 8.84 4.47 35.98
N ASN A 558 9.85 4.80 36.80
CA ASN A 558 11.28 4.70 36.55
C ASN A 558 11.91 5.84 35.71
N ILE A 559 12.21 6.96 36.37
CA ILE A 559 13.29 7.86 35.94
C ILE A 559 14.58 7.32 36.56
N ALA A 560 15.44 6.72 35.74
CA ALA A 560 16.85 6.53 36.06
C ALA A 560 17.61 7.73 35.50
N VAL A 561 18.19 8.53 36.38
CA VAL A 561 19.10 9.63 36.03
C VAL A 561 20.44 8.99 35.62
N PHE A 562 20.77 9.05 34.33
CA PHE A 562 22.09 8.65 33.82
C PHE A 562 22.97 9.89 33.70
N VAL A 563 23.92 10.03 34.63
CA VAL A 563 25.07 10.93 34.50
C VAL A 563 26.16 10.16 33.75
N MET A 564 26.52 10.59 32.55
CA MET A 564 27.64 10.00 31.81
C MET A 564 28.98 10.47 32.39
N PHE A 565 29.72 9.54 32.98
CA PHE A 565 31.18 9.62 33.06
C PHE A 565 31.79 8.72 31.98
N THR A 566 32.86 9.23 31.37
CA THR A 566 33.68 8.58 30.34
C THR A 566 34.40 7.33 30.85
N GLY A 567 34.37 6.26 30.06
CA GLY A 567 35.39 5.20 30.02
C GLY A 567 35.08 3.93 30.80
N ALA A 568 34.68 2.87 30.08
CA ALA A 568 35.20 1.49 30.19
C ALA A 568 34.23 0.48 29.52
N THR A 569 34.82 -0.45 28.79
CA THR A 569 34.22 -1.62 28.14
C THR A 569 33.78 -2.69 29.13
N VAL A 570 32.56 -3.22 29.03
CA VAL A 570 32.28 -4.65 29.34
C VAL A 570 30.98 -5.17 28.72
N SER A 571 31.16 -6.20 27.89
CA SER A 571 30.44 -7.47 27.71
C SER A 571 28.93 -7.61 27.97
N SER A 572 28.29 -8.21 26.95
CA SER A 572 27.01 -8.90 26.94
C SER A 572 26.82 -9.91 28.07
N LEU A 573 25.74 -9.79 28.84
CA LEU A 573 25.23 -10.83 29.73
C LEU A 573 23.93 -11.41 29.16
N GLY A 574 23.97 -12.69 28.81
CA GLY A 574 22.79 -13.49 28.52
C GLY A 574 22.07 -13.87 29.81
N LEU A 575 20.74 -13.95 29.73
CA LEU A 575 19.91 -14.55 30.79
C LEU A 575 19.03 -15.62 30.16
N LEU A 576 19.47 -16.87 30.29
CA LEU A 576 18.66 -18.08 30.25
C LEU A 576 18.32 -18.44 31.70
N THR A 577 17.06 -18.78 32.00
CA THR A 577 16.63 -20.11 32.49
C THR A 577 15.12 -20.12 32.82
N ALA A 578 14.51 -21.27 32.49
CA ALA A 578 13.17 -21.84 32.71
C ALA A 578 12.51 -21.57 34.08
N CYS A 579 11.20 -21.72 34.29
CA CYS A 579 10.32 -22.93 34.25
C CYS A 579 8.85 -22.46 34.12
N GLY A 580 7.90 -23.08 33.42
CA GLY A 580 7.31 -24.42 33.62
C GLY A 580 5.79 -24.27 33.86
N GLY A 581 4.93 -24.81 32.98
CA GLY A 581 3.48 -24.81 33.17
C GLY A 581 2.71 -25.11 31.88
N GLY A 582 2.16 -26.33 31.79
CA GLY A 582 1.46 -26.84 30.61
C GLY A 582 0.13 -26.13 30.32
N GLY A 583 -0.04 -25.74 29.06
CA GLY A 583 -1.28 -25.28 28.47
C GLY A 583 -1.37 -25.79 27.02
N ALA A 584 -2.58 -26.09 26.56
CA ALA A 584 -2.87 -26.67 25.24
C ALA A 584 -2.21 -25.88 24.10
N PRO A 585 -1.76 -26.53 23.01
CA PRO A 585 -1.16 -25.82 21.88
C PRO A 585 -2.20 -24.88 21.26
N PRO A 586 -1.89 -23.56 21.10
CA PRO A 586 -2.76 -22.67 20.35
C PRO A 586 -2.80 -23.08 18.87
N PRO A 587 -3.87 -22.72 18.13
CA PRO A 587 -3.96 -22.97 16.71
C PRO A 587 -2.74 -22.39 16.00
N ILE A 588 -2.08 -23.22 15.19
CA ILE A 588 -1.00 -22.79 14.30
C ILE A 588 -1.63 -21.86 13.25
N VAL A 589 -1.62 -20.57 13.55
CA VAL A 589 -1.76 -19.53 12.53
C VAL A 589 -0.41 -19.46 11.83
N VAL A 590 -0.32 -20.06 10.65
CA VAL A 590 0.81 -19.81 9.74
C VAL A 590 0.61 -18.40 9.17
N THR A 591 0.98 -17.38 9.93
CA THR A 591 1.28 -16.07 9.38
C THR A 591 2.63 -16.18 8.69
N THR A 592 2.64 -16.44 7.38
CA THR A 592 3.82 -16.15 6.56
C THR A 592 3.95 -14.64 6.46
N SER A 593 4.45 -13.97 7.51
CA SER A 593 5.05 -12.67 7.33
C SER A 593 6.34 -12.89 6.54
N VAL A 594 6.39 -12.35 5.32
CA VAL A 594 7.62 -12.31 4.51
C VAL A 594 8.57 -11.33 5.19
N THR A 595 9.27 -11.79 6.23
CA THR A 595 10.38 -11.09 6.87
C THR A 595 11.67 -11.51 6.16
N GLY A 596 11.82 -11.05 4.92
CA GLY A 596 13.14 -10.99 4.29
C GLY A 596 14.01 -9.93 4.98
N PRO A 597 15.35 -10.09 5.00
CA PRO A 597 16.26 -9.10 5.56
C PRO A 597 16.14 -7.79 4.78
N ARG A 598 15.42 -6.81 5.36
CA ARG A 598 15.37 -5.44 4.83
C ARG A 598 16.76 -4.83 5.02
N MET A 599 17.57 -4.82 3.97
CA MET A 599 18.75 -3.95 3.95
C MET A 599 18.29 -2.52 4.24
N ASN A 600 18.85 -1.91 5.30
CA ASN A 600 18.76 -0.47 5.55
C ASN A 600 19.41 0.26 4.35
N ARG A 601 18.64 0.53 3.30
CA ARG A 601 19.06 1.38 2.19
C ARG A 601 18.69 2.83 2.55
N PRO A 602 19.67 3.74 2.70
CA PRO A 602 19.47 5.09 3.26
C PRO A 602 18.58 6.01 2.42
N THR A 603 18.19 5.65 1.20
CA THR A 603 17.45 6.53 0.28
C THR A 603 15.92 6.49 0.46
N TYR A 604 15.34 5.43 1.02
CA TYR A 604 13.87 5.33 1.20
C TYR A 604 13.34 6.07 2.44
N THR A 605 14.22 6.39 3.41
CA THR A 605 13.85 7.00 4.69
C THR A 605 14.29 8.46 4.83
N GLN A 606 15.05 8.99 3.88
CA GLN A 606 15.49 10.38 3.91
C GLN A 606 14.49 11.25 3.16
N ASN A 607 13.87 12.19 3.88
CA ASN A 607 13.10 13.25 3.25
C ASN A 607 14.06 14.10 2.41
N GLY A 608 14.03 13.92 1.09
CA GLY A 608 14.68 14.86 0.17
C GLY A 608 13.85 16.12 -0.02
N LEU A 609 14.44 17.10 -0.70
CA LEU A 609 13.77 18.32 -1.12
C LEU A 609 12.85 18.02 -2.30
N VAL A 610 11.57 18.33 -2.12
CA VAL A 610 10.57 18.27 -3.18
C VAL A 610 10.43 19.64 -3.80
N VAL A 611 10.02 20.63 -3.00
CA VAL A 611 9.83 22.00 -3.44
C VAL A 611 10.63 22.95 -2.59
N ASP A 612 11.36 23.85 -3.23
CA ASP A 612 11.97 25.00 -2.59
C ASP A 612 11.45 26.30 -3.19
N ILE A 613 11.15 27.28 -2.33
CA ILE A 613 10.93 28.67 -2.75
C ILE A 613 11.90 29.56 -1.98
N SER A 614 12.74 30.28 -2.70
CA SER A 614 13.86 31.07 -2.18
C SER A 614 13.73 32.54 -2.55
N PHE A 615 13.90 33.42 -1.57
CA PHE A 615 14.09 34.86 -1.77
C PHE A 615 15.56 35.23 -1.55
N ILE A 616 16.25 35.57 -2.64
CA ILE A 616 17.68 35.88 -2.63
C ILE A 616 17.86 37.39 -2.81
N ARG A 617 18.41 38.05 -1.80
CA ARG A 617 18.66 39.50 -1.85
C ARG A 617 19.72 39.80 -2.91
N GLN A 618 19.43 40.77 -3.77
CA GLN A 618 20.37 41.27 -4.79
C GLN A 618 21.16 42.48 -4.30
#